data_AF-A0A366JYI8-F1
#
_entry.id   AF-A0A366JYI8-F1
#
_cell.length_a   1.000
_cell.length_b   1.000
_cell.length_c   1.000
_cell.angle_alpha   90.00
_cell.angle_beta   90.00
_cell.angle_gamma   90.00
#
_symmetry.space_group_name_H-M   'P 1'
#
loop_
_entity.id
_entity.type
_entity.pdbx_description
1 polymer ?
#
loop_
_entity_poly.entity_id
_entity_poly.type
_entity_poly.pdbx_seq_one_letter_code
_entity_poly.pdbx_strand_id
1 'polypeptide(L)'
;MDENRKKVIVNELLYWKNSRMLPDRYCDYLLALYTEGSQPKEIKKHKSVMGFFLANLIFLLLIPISALLIYFTELSIILQTAILILFIFPCIFFGFYFSRKAKSMHIPIISAALNLLMGTVGLVSEVYPENQKALYAALVINCVLWLFAGLKLKFQYFWISGAIGCVLIVISIFV
;
A
#
# COMPACT_ATOMS: atom_id res chain seq x y z
N MET A 1 51.94 5.19 -8.27
CA MET A 1 51.42 3.83 -8.04
C MET A 1 50.79 3.38 -9.35
N ASP A 2 51.06 2.16 -9.79
CA ASP A 2 50.67 1.70 -11.14
C ASP A 2 49.14 1.62 -11.28
N GLU A 3 48.53 2.40 -12.18
CA GLU A 3 47.06 2.44 -12.33
C GLU A 3 46.45 1.08 -12.66
N ASN A 4 47.21 0.23 -13.37
CA ASN A 4 46.80 -1.12 -13.69
C ASN A 4 46.64 -1.98 -12.43
N ARG A 5 47.52 -1.81 -11.43
CA ARG A 5 47.42 -2.55 -10.15
C ARG A 5 46.22 -2.10 -9.34
N LYS A 6 45.91 -0.79 -9.36
CA LYS A 6 44.71 -0.22 -8.71
C LYS A 6 43.43 -0.83 -9.29
N LYS A 7 43.33 -0.95 -10.63
CA LYS A 7 42.16 -1.56 -11.31
C LYS A 7 41.98 -3.05 -10.98
N VAL A 8 43.07 -3.81 -10.90
CA VAL A 8 43.02 -5.24 -10.54
C VAL A 8 42.48 -5.42 -9.11
N ILE A 9 43.00 -4.64 -8.15
CA ILE A 9 42.57 -4.71 -6.73
C ILE A 9 41.07 -4.35 -6.59
N VAL A 10 40.60 -3.33 -7.32
CA VAL A 10 39.17 -2.94 -7.30
C VAL A 10 38.28 -4.06 -7.85
N ASN A 11 38.69 -4.73 -8.93
CA ASN A 11 37.93 -5.85 -9.50
C ASN A 11 37.86 -7.07 -8.56
N GLU A 12 38.95 -7.37 -7.86
CA GLU A 12 38.97 -8.46 -6.86
C GLU A 12 38.08 -8.15 -5.65
N LEU A 13 38.11 -6.91 -5.15
CA LEU A 13 37.22 -6.47 -4.07
C LEU A 13 35.73 -6.59 -4.47
N LEU A 14 35.38 -6.17 -5.69
CA LEU A 14 34.02 -6.34 -6.22
C LEU A 14 33.60 -7.81 -6.34
N TYR A 15 34.54 -8.69 -6.72
CA TYR A 15 34.30 -10.13 -6.74
C TYR A 15 34.02 -10.69 -5.34
N TRP A 16 34.82 -10.32 -4.33
CA TRP A 16 34.64 -10.75 -2.94
C TRP A 16 33.34 -10.22 -2.31
N LYS A 17 32.91 -9.02 -2.69
CA LYS A 17 31.62 -8.46 -2.27
C LYS A 17 30.45 -9.27 -2.82
N ASN A 18 30.50 -9.60 -4.12
CA ASN A 18 29.45 -10.39 -4.76
C ASN A 18 29.37 -11.82 -4.22
N SER A 19 30.52 -12.43 -3.87
CA SER A 19 30.58 -13.79 -3.31
C SER A 19 30.38 -13.85 -1.78
N ARG A 20 30.19 -12.70 -1.10
CA ARG A 20 30.09 -12.57 0.36
C ARG A 20 31.27 -13.16 1.14
N MET A 21 32.46 -13.20 0.54
CA MET A 21 33.68 -13.68 1.22
C MET A 21 34.17 -12.69 2.28
N LEU A 22 33.79 -11.41 2.18
CA LEU A 22 34.11 -10.36 3.13
C LEU A 22 32.83 -9.64 3.59
N PRO A 23 32.73 -9.22 4.86
CA PRO A 23 31.60 -8.43 5.32
C PRO A 23 31.54 -7.08 4.59
N ASP A 24 30.34 -6.66 4.19
CA ASP A 24 30.09 -5.51 3.30
C ASP A 24 30.81 -4.23 3.75
N ARG A 25 30.82 -3.96 5.07
CA ARG A 25 31.45 -2.78 5.67
C ARG A 25 32.95 -2.65 5.39
N TYR A 26 33.67 -3.77 5.36
CA TYR A 26 35.12 -3.77 5.12
C TYR A 26 35.42 -3.62 3.63
N CYS A 27 34.61 -4.24 2.78
CA CYS A 27 34.76 -4.12 1.34
C CYS A 27 34.50 -2.67 0.88
N ASP A 28 33.47 -2.02 1.43
CA ASP A 28 33.15 -0.62 1.15
C ASP A 28 34.27 0.33 1.58
N TYR A 29 34.89 0.07 2.73
CA TYR A 29 36.04 0.85 3.21
C TYR A 29 37.26 0.70 2.29
N LEU A 30 37.62 -0.53 1.91
CA LEU A 30 38.75 -0.79 1.00
C LEU A 30 38.50 -0.22 -0.40
N LEU A 31 37.28 -0.40 -0.92
CA LEU A 31 36.87 0.23 -2.18
C LEU A 31 36.99 1.75 -2.08
N ALA A 32 36.60 2.39 -0.97
CA ALA A 32 36.65 3.84 -0.83
C ALA A 32 38.09 4.36 -0.81
N LEU A 33 38.96 3.60 -0.14
CA LEU A 33 40.38 3.90 -0.02
C LEU A 33 41.09 3.75 -1.37
N TYR A 34 40.86 2.64 -2.08
CA TYR A 34 41.48 2.35 -3.37
C TYR A 34 40.83 3.07 -4.55
N THR A 35 39.63 3.64 -4.38
CA THR A 35 39.01 4.48 -5.41
C THR A 35 39.17 5.97 -5.10
N GLU A 36 39.81 6.37 -3.99
CA GLU A 36 39.99 7.79 -3.62
C GLU A 36 38.67 8.58 -3.64
N GLY A 37 37.55 7.93 -3.33
CA GLY A 37 36.21 8.53 -3.44
C GLY A 37 35.59 8.53 -4.84
N SER A 38 36.31 8.07 -5.87
CA SER A 38 35.76 7.71 -7.19
C SER A 38 35.17 6.29 -7.19
N GLN A 39 34.45 5.95 -6.12
CA GLN A 39 33.68 4.71 -6.03
C GLN A 39 32.91 4.55 -7.34
N PRO A 40 33.14 3.49 -8.15
CA PRO A 40 32.27 3.20 -9.26
C PRO A 40 30.91 3.02 -8.62
N LYS A 41 30.01 4.01 -8.85
CA LYS A 41 28.70 4.13 -8.21
C LYS A 41 28.19 2.73 -8.00
N GLU A 42 28.19 2.30 -6.73
CA GLU A 42 27.56 1.07 -6.34
C GLU A 42 26.23 1.08 -7.08
N ILE A 43 26.05 0.11 -7.96
CA ILE A 43 24.72 -0.24 -8.44
C ILE A 43 24.07 -0.82 -7.19
N LYS A 44 23.74 0.04 -6.21
CA LYS A 44 22.65 -0.17 -5.28
C LYS A 44 21.57 -0.59 -6.23
N LYS A 45 21.25 -1.89 -6.26
CA LYS A 45 20.09 -2.41 -6.98
C LYS A 45 19.00 -1.45 -6.59
N HIS A 46 18.66 -0.54 -7.51
CA HIS A 46 17.69 0.50 -7.29
C HIS A 46 16.41 -0.30 -7.33
N LYS A 47 16.09 -0.92 -6.18
CA LYS A 47 15.08 -1.94 -6.03
C LYS A 47 13.81 -1.20 -6.37
N SER A 48 13.35 -1.44 -7.60
CA SER A 48 12.49 -0.59 -8.41
C SER A 48 11.62 0.38 -7.59
N VAL A 49 12.20 1.53 -7.23
CA VAL A 49 11.42 2.60 -6.56
C VAL A 49 10.29 3.03 -7.48
N MET A 50 10.57 3.00 -8.78
CA MET A 50 9.59 3.20 -9.86
C MET A 50 8.44 2.19 -9.81
N GLY A 51 8.73 0.89 -9.64
CA GLY A 51 7.71 -0.15 -9.55
C GLY A 51 6.88 -0.08 -8.27
N PHE A 52 7.48 0.31 -7.16
CA PHE A 52 6.76 0.60 -5.91
C PHE A 52 5.85 1.83 -6.05
N PHE A 53 6.33 2.88 -6.70
CA PHE A 53 5.55 4.09 -6.97
C PHE A 53 4.40 3.81 -7.94
N LEU A 54 4.65 3.09 -9.04
CA LEU A 54 3.61 2.66 -9.99
C LEU A 54 2.54 1.79 -9.31
N ALA A 55 2.94 0.81 -8.47
CA ALA A 55 1.98 -0.03 -7.76
C ALA A 55 1.07 0.81 -6.86
N ASN A 56 1.63 1.74 -6.08
CA ASN A 56 0.84 2.65 -5.25
C ASN A 56 -0.06 3.57 -6.07
N LEU A 57 0.42 4.07 -7.22
CA LEU A 57 -0.36 4.90 -8.13
C LEU A 57 -1.56 4.12 -8.71
N ILE A 58 -1.37 2.85 -9.08
CA ILE A 58 -2.44 1.98 -9.55
C ILE A 58 -3.50 1.81 -8.45
N PHE A 59 -3.10 1.48 -7.22
CA PHE A 59 -4.04 1.32 -6.11
C PHE A 59 -4.76 2.62 -5.72
N LEU A 60 -4.12 3.77 -5.93
CA LEU A 60 -4.74 5.08 -5.74
C LEU A 60 -5.78 5.36 -6.84
N LEU A 61 -5.47 5.02 -8.09
CA LEU A 61 -6.34 5.20 -9.24
C LEU A 61 -7.58 4.29 -9.19
N LEU A 62 -7.51 3.15 -8.50
CA LEU A 62 -8.67 2.29 -8.26
C LEU A 62 -9.83 3.01 -7.56
N ILE A 63 -9.55 4.03 -6.75
CA ILE A 63 -10.57 4.77 -5.98
C ILE A 63 -11.48 5.62 -6.89
N PRO A 64 -10.97 6.52 -7.75
CA PRO A 64 -11.83 7.24 -8.69
C PRO A 64 -12.47 6.31 -9.73
N ILE A 65 -11.81 5.20 -10.08
CA ILE A 65 -12.39 4.21 -11.00
C ILE A 65 -13.63 3.55 -10.38
N SER A 66 -13.57 3.13 -9.12
CA SER A 66 -14.74 2.54 -8.45
C SER A 66 -15.85 3.56 -8.24
N ALA A 67 -15.51 4.82 -7.94
CA ALA A 67 -16.46 5.92 -7.87
C ALA A 67 -17.20 6.13 -9.20
N LEU A 68 -16.44 6.13 -10.31
CA LEU A 68 -17.00 6.24 -11.66
C LEU A 68 -17.89 5.04 -11.98
N LEU A 69 -17.50 3.83 -11.62
CA LEU A 69 -18.33 2.63 -11.83
C LEU A 69 -19.67 2.71 -11.09
N ILE A 70 -19.68 3.23 -9.87
CA ILE A 70 -20.92 3.42 -9.08
C ILE A 70 -21.77 4.54 -9.69
N TYR A 71 -21.15 5.64 -10.13
CA TYR A 71 -21.87 6.78 -10.70
C TYR A 71 -22.45 6.49 -12.09
N PHE A 72 -21.84 5.60 -12.87
CA PHE A 72 -22.28 5.32 -14.24
C PHE A 72 -23.63 4.59 -14.34
N THR A 73 -24.22 4.12 -13.23
CA THR A 73 -25.65 3.72 -13.00
C THR A 73 -26.44 3.01 -14.13
N GLU A 74 -25.79 2.44 -15.14
CA GLU A 74 -26.42 1.70 -16.26
C GLU A 74 -26.06 0.20 -16.24
N LEU A 75 -25.24 -0.22 -15.27
CA LEU A 75 -24.82 -1.61 -15.10
C LEU A 75 -25.70 -2.33 -14.07
N SER A 76 -25.95 -3.62 -14.29
CA SER A 76 -26.67 -4.45 -13.33
C SER A 76 -25.96 -4.47 -11.97
N ILE A 77 -26.72 -4.32 -10.88
CA ILE A 77 -26.26 -4.42 -9.47
C ILE A 77 -25.33 -5.62 -9.24
N ILE A 78 -25.64 -6.75 -9.86
CA ILE A 78 -24.87 -8.00 -9.73
C ILE A 78 -23.46 -7.82 -10.27
N LEU A 79 -23.33 -7.19 -11.44
CA LEU A 79 -22.05 -6.95 -12.11
C LEU A 79 -21.23 -5.88 -11.37
N GLN A 80 -21.87 -4.78 -10.94
CA GLN A 80 -21.22 -3.72 -10.18
C GLN A 80 -20.62 -4.26 -8.87
N THR A 81 -21.39 -5.06 -8.13
CA THR A 81 -20.94 -5.66 -6.87
C THR A 81 -19.81 -6.66 -7.10
N ALA A 82 -19.92 -7.51 -8.14
CA ALA A 82 -18.88 -8.47 -8.49
C ALA A 82 -17.55 -7.79 -8.83
N ILE A 83 -17.59 -6.70 -9.61
CA ILE A 83 -16.40 -5.94 -10.00
C ILE A 83 -15.79 -5.23 -8.78
N LEU A 84 -16.61 -4.65 -7.88
CA LEU A 84 -16.11 -4.03 -6.65
C LEU A 84 -15.41 -5.05 -5.74
N ILE A 85 -16.02 -6.23 -5.55
CA ILE A 85 -15.40 -7.32 -4.77
C ILE A 85 -14.08 -7.76 -5.41
N LEU A 86 -14.04 -7.87 -6.74
CA LEU A 86 -12.84 -8.20 -7.50
C LEU A 86 -11.72 -7.15 -7.32
N PHE A 87 -12.04 -5.88 -7.11
CA PHE A 87 -11.05 -4.85 -6.81
C PHE A 87 -10.57 -4.87 -5.36
N ILE A 88 -11.46 -5.17 -4.40
CA ILE A 88 -11.13 -5.20 -2.97
C ILE A 88 -10.21 -6.36 -2.61
N PHE A 89 -10.48 -7.56 -3.13
CA PHE A 89 -9.69 -8.78 -2.86
C PHE A 89 -8.17 -8.63 -3.10
N PRO A 90 -7.70 -8.20 -4.29
CA PRO A 90 -6.29 -8.04 -4.57
C PRO A 90 -5.68 -6.91 -3.74
N CYS A 91 -6.42 -5.83 -3.42
CA CYS A 91 -5.91 -4.77 -2.53
C CYS A 91 -5.59 -5.31 -1.14
N ILE A 92 -6.49 -6.12 -0.57
CA ILE A 92 -6.29 -6.77 0.73
C ILE A 92 -5.15 -7.80 0.66
N PHE A 93 -5.13 -8.63 -0.38
CA PHE A 93 -4.11 -9.66 -0.57
C PHE A 93 -2.71 -9.06 -0.71
N PHE A 94 -2.54 -8.05 -1.58
CA PHE A 94 -1.28 -7.33 -1.72
C PHE A 94 -0.92 -6.57 -0.45
N GLY A 95 -1.88 -5.91 0.20
CA GLY A 95 -1.67 -5.22 1.47
C GLY A 95 -1.12 -6.16 2.54
N PHE A 96 -1.66 -7.38 2.66
CA PHE A 96 -1.19 -8.38 3.63
C PHE A 96 0.15 -9.02 3.23
N TYR A 97 0.31 -9.41 1.97
CA TYR A 97 1.54 -10.03 1.47
C TYR A 97 2.74 -9.09 1.59
N PHE A 98 2.56 -7.80 1.24
CA PHE A 98 3.63 -6.82 1.31
C PHE A 98 3.83 -6.23 2.70
N SER A 99 2.81 -6.16 3.56
CA SER A 99 2.99 -5.76 4.97
C SER A 99 3.97 -6.66 5.73
N ARG A 100 4.11 -7.94 5.34
CA ARG A 100 5.12 -8.85 5.91
C ARG A 100 6.55 -8.59 5.44
N LYS A 101 6.75 -8.01 4.24
CA LYS A 101 8.08 -7.84 3.62
C LYS A 101 8.58 -6.40 3.59
N ALA A 102 7.69 -5.42 3.60
CA ALA A 102 8.00 -4.01 3.47
C ALA A 102 7.11 -3.19 4.41
N LYS A 103 7.75 -2.46 5.34
CA LYS A 103 7.11 -1.67 6.39
C LYS A 103 6.29 -0.46 5.87
N SER A 104 6.27 -0.22 4.56
CA SER A 104 5.90 1.10 3.99
C SER A 104 4.75 1.06 2.98
N MET A 105 3.96 -0.02 2.89
CA MET A 105 2.88 -0.12 1.90
C MET A 105 1.50 0.03 2.55
N HIS A 106 1.19 1.25 2.99
CA HIS A 106 -0.10 1.60 3.64
C HIS A 106 -1.22 1.92 2.63
N ILE A 107 -0.86 2.36 1.42
CA ILE A 107 -1.80 2.86 0.40
C ILE A 107 -2.83 1.82 -0.08
N PRO A 108 -2.47 0.54 -0.36
CA PRO A 108 -3.45 -0.45 -0.83
C PRO A 108 -4.50 -0.81 0.22
N ILE A 109 -4.13 -0.72 1.50
CA ILE A 109 -5.03 -1.04 2.61
C ILE A 109 -6.02 0.12 2.81
N ILE A 110 -5.56 1.36 2.67
CA ILE A 110 -6.42 2.55 2.69
C ILE A 110 -7.37 2.55 1.50
N SER A 111 -6.89 2.24 0.29
CA SER A 111 -7.75 2.16 -0.89
C SER A 111 -8.80 1.06 -0.76
N ALA A 112 -8.44 -0.12 -0.21
CA ALA A 112 -9.40 -1.18 0.08
C ALA A 112 -10.49 -0.70 1.06
N ALA A 113 -10.12 0.02 2.11
CA ALA A 113 -11.05 0.55 3.11
C ALA A 113 -12.08 1.50 2.49
N LEU A 114 -11.60 2.44 1.67
CA LEU A 114 -12.43 3.42 0.99
C LEU A 114 -13.35 2.75 -0.04
N ASN A 115 -12.83 1.81 -0.82
CA ASN A 115 -13.63 1.03 -1.77
C ASN A 115 -14.73 0.22 -1.07
N LEU A 116 -14.42 -0.39 0.09
CA LEU A 116 -15.38 -1.12 0.89
C LEU A 116 -16.51 -0.20 1.38
N LEU A 117 -16.17 0.98 1.92
CA LEU A 117 -17.18 1.93 2.38
C LEU A 117 -18.07 2.41 1.22
N MET A 118 -17.45 2.80 0.10
CA MET A 118 -18.16 3.27 -1.10
C MET A 118 -19.12 2.21 -1.63
N GLY A 119 -18.65 0.96 -1.73
CA GLY A 119 -19.47 -0.17 -2.20
C GLY A 119 -20.61 -0.52 -1.23
N THR A 120 -20.36 -0.47 0.08
CA THR A 120 -21.41 -0.76 1.08
C THR A 120 -22.50 0.32 1.05
N VAL A 121 -22.12 1.60 0.94
CA VAL A 121 -23.09 2.70 0.88
C VAL A 121 -23.90 2.63 -0.42
N GLY A 122 -23.25 2.42 -1.57
CA GLY A 122 -23.94 2.28 -2.86
C GLY A 122 -24.94 1.12 -2.90
N LEU A 123 -24.56 -0.04 -2.35
CA LEU A 123 -25.46 -1.19 -2.22
C LEU A 123 -26.68 -0.90 -1.36
N VAL A 124 -26.49 -0.25 -0.21
CA VAL A 124 -27.58 0.02 0.71
C VAL A 124 -28.53 1.09 0.16
N SER A 125 -28.00 2.10 -0.54
CA SER A 125 -28.85 3.12 -1.19
C SER A 125 -29.72 2.55 -2.31
N GLU A 126 -29.25 1.55 -3.06
CA GLU A 126 -30.04 0.93 -4.12
C GLU A 126 -31.03 -0.12 -3.61
N VAL A 127 -30.63 -0.95 -2.63
CA VAL A 127 -31.50 -2.02 -2.12
C VAL A 127 -32.54 -1.49 -1.13
N TYR A 128 -32.21 -0.45 -0.36
CA TYR A 128 -33.09 0.11 0.68
C TYR A 128 -33.16 1.65 0.63
N PRO A 129 -33.77 2.23 -0.42
CA PRO A 129 -33.77 3.67 -0.66
C PRO A 129 -34.45 4.50 0.46
N GLU A 130 -35.42 3.94 1.19
CA GLU A 130 -36.18 4.68 2.22
C GLU A 130 -35.75 4.42 3.68
N ASN A 131 -34.87 3.45 3.93
CA ASN A 131 -34.51 3.09 5.30
C ASN A 131 -33.20 3.75 5.75
N GLN A 132 -33.30 4.97 6.27
CA GLN A 132 -32.17 5.68 6.89
C GLN A 132 -31.44 4.82 7.95
N LYS A 133 -32.19 4.01 8.71
CA LYS A 133 -31.64 3.07 9.70
C LYS A 133 -30.69 2.03 9.08
N ALA A 134 -30.95 1.58 7.86
CA ALA A 134 -30.10 0.62 7.16
C ALA A 134 -28.76 1.25 6.74
N LEU A 135 -28.78 2.52 6.32
CA LEU A 135 -27.57 3.29 6.01
C LEU A 135 -26.71 3.49 7.27
N TYR A 136 -27.32 3.88 8.39
CA TYR A 136 -26.60 4.00 9.66
C TYR A 136 -26.00 2.66 10.13
N ALA A 137 -26.74 1.56 10.02
CA ALA A 137 -26.24 0.23 10.36
C ALA A 137 -25.02 -0.14 9.50
N ALA A 138 -25.06 0.12 8.20
CA ALA A 138 -23.94 -0.15 7.28
C ALA A 138 -22.69 0.69 7.59
N LEU A 139 -22.87 1.96 7.97
CA LEU A 139 -21.78 2.83 8.41
C LEU A 139 -21.15 2.34 9.72
N VAL A 140 -21.96 1.93 10.69
CA VAL A 140 -21.46 1.36 11.96
C VAL A 140 -20.66 0.08 11.71
N ILE A 141 -21.15 -0.81 10.84
CA ILE A 141 -20.44 -2.04 10.47
C ILE A 141 -19.08 -1.71 9.84
N ASN A 142 -19.01 -0.73 8.93
CA ASN A 142 -17.75 -0.27 8.34
C ASN A 142 -16.80 0.32 9.40
N CYS A 143 -17.31 1.15 10.32
CA CYS A 143 -16.52 1.71 11.43
C CYS A 143 -15.92 0.60 12.32
N VAL A 144 -16.71 -0.41 12.69
CA VAL A 144 -16.26 -1.54 13.50
C VAL A 144 -15.22 -2.38 12.76
N LEU A 145 -15.43 -2.64 11.47
CA LEU A 145 -14.44 -3.34 10.63
C LEU A 145 -13.12 -2.58 10.57
N TRP A 146 -13.16 -1.25 10.48
CA TRP A 146 -11.97 -0.41 10.51
C TRP A 146 -11.26 -0.44 11.86
N LEU A 147 -11.99 -0.34 12.97
CA LEU A 147 -11.40 -0.47 14.30
C LEU A 147 -10.74 -1.84 14.51
N PHE A 148 -11.40 -2.92 14.07
CA PHE A 148 -10.85 -4.28 14.16
C PHE A 148 -9.61 -4.47 13.28
N ALA A 149 -9.64 -3.96 12.05
CA ALA A 149 -8.49 -3.97 11.14
C ALA A 149 -7.31 -3.16 11.69
N GLY A 150 -7.57 -1.98 12.28
CA GLY A 150 -6.57 -1.15 12.95
C GLY A 150 -5.91 -1.85 14.13
N LEU A 151 -6.69 -2.62 14.90
CA LEU A 151 -6.19 -3.39 16.04
C LEU A 151 -5.31 -4.57 15.59
N LYS A 152 -5.77 -5.33 14.59
CA LYS A 152 -5.06 -6.52 14.07
C LYS A 152 -3.77 -6.16 13.32
N LEU A 153 -3.78 -5.03 12.60
CA LEU A 153 -2.65 -4.58 11.78
C LEU A 153 -1.77 -3.52 12.47
N LYS A 154 -2.10 -3.09 13.70
CA LYS A 154 -1.40 -2.05 14.47
C LYS A 154 -1.21 -0.72 13.71
N PHE A 155 -2.05 -0.41 12.74
CA PHE A 155 -1.99 0.86 12.00
C PHE A 155 -2.80 1.94 12.75
N GLN A 156 -2.11 2.96 13.26
CA GLN A 156 -2.74 4.06 14.01
C GLN A 156 -3.78 4.83 13.19
N TYR A 157 -3.58 4.98 11.89
CA TYR A 157 -4.50 5.70 10.99
C TYR A 157 -5.90 5.07 10.91
N PHE A 158 -5.98 3.73 10.94
CA PHE A 158 -7.27 3.03 10.86
C PHE A 158 -8.08 3.19 12.15
N TRP A 159 -7.39 3.20 13.28
CA TRP A 159 -8.02 3.43 14.58
C TRP A 159 -8.56 4.86 14.70
N ILE A 160 -7.79 5.86 14.25
CA ILE A 160 -8.22 7.28 14.23
C ILE A 160 -9.39 7.48 13.25
N SER A 161 -9.32 6.91 12.04
CA SER A 161 -10.39 6.99 11.05
C SER A 161 -11.68 6.33 11.55
N GLY A 162 -11.59 5.17 12.20
CA GLY A 162 -12.72 4.52 12.85
C GLY A 162 -13.30 5.40 13.96
N ALA A 163 -12.47 5.90 14.88
CA ALA A 163 -12.95 6.77 15.96
C ALA A 163 -13.68 8.02 15.44
N ILE A 164 -13.10 8.71 14.45
CA ILE A 164 -13.73 9.88 13.81
C ILE A 164 -15.03 9.50 13.12
N GLY A 165 -15.06 8.39 12.37
CA GLY A 165 -16.26 7.92 11.69
C GLY A 165 -17.40 7.62 12.67
N CYS A 166 -17.09 6.96 13.78
CA CYS A 166 -18.09 6.69 14.82
C CYS A 166 -18.58 7.98 15.51
N VAL A 167 -17.71 8.97 15.76
CA VAL A 167 -18.12 10.29 16.27
C VAL A 167 -19.06 11.01 15.29
N LEU A 168 -18.75 11.00 13.98
CA LEU A 168 -19.59 11.61 12.96
C LEU A 168 -20.98 10.96 12.87
N ILE A 169 -21.06 9.63 13.02
CA ILE A 169 -22.35 8.91 13.07
C ILE A 169 -23.18 9.37 14.27
N VAL A 170 -22.57 9.50 15.46
CA VAL A 170 -23.28 9.98 16.66
C VAL A 170 -23.79 11.41 16.46
N ILE A 171 -22.98 12.30 15.89
CA ILE A 171 -23.40 13.67 15.59
C ILE A 171 -24.57 13.67 14.60
N SER A 172 -24.50 12.86 13.53
CA SER A 172 -25.57 12.79 12.52
C SER A 172 -26.88 12.20 13.04
N ILE A 173 -26.87 11.42 14.12
CA ILE A 173 -28.10 10.90 14.73
C ILE A 173 -28.77 11.96 15.63
N PHE A 174 -27.98 12.89 16.19
CA PHE A 174 -28.46 13.92 17.10
C PHE A 174 -28.81 15.26 16.44
N VAL A 175 -28.29 15.53 15.23
CA VAL A 175 -28.61 16.69 14.38
C VAL A 175 -29.76 16.33 13.45
#